data_AF-A0A645J5I0-F1
#
_entry.id   AF-A0A645J5I0-F1
#
_cell.length_a   1.000
_cell.length_b   1.000
_cell.length_c   1.000
_cell.angle_alpha   90.00
_cell.angle_beta   90.00
_cell.angle_gamma   90.00
#
_symmetry.space_group_name_H-M   'P 1'
#
loop_
_entity.id
_entity.type
_entity.pdbx_description
1 polymer ?
#
loop_
_entity_poly.entity_id
_entity_poly.type
_entity_poly.pdbx_seq_one_letter_code
_entity_poly.pdbx_strand_id
1 'polypeptide(L)'
;MPGTVNFIGEFTIFVGAFRNYQVLTIIAIMGIVITAVYILRTLGNVLFGPRRSEWDHLHDLKGPELVPLVVLGSAILLGGILPYTIMDLINSGVGQLLQQIGPLGIGGIF
;
A
#
# COMPACT_ATOMS: atom_id res chain seq x y z
N MET A 1 0.59 0.31 -6.82
CA MET A 1 0.18 0.30 -8.24
C MET A 1 -1.34 0.46 -8.31
N PRO A 2 -1.89 1.19 -9.29
CA PRO A 2 -3.35 1.28 -9.43
C PRO A 2 -3.99 -0.12 -9.45
N GLY A 3 -5.04 -0.31 -8.66
CA GLY A 3 -5.71 -1.62 -8.50
C GLY A 3 -5.23 -2.46 -7.32
N THR A 4 -4.19 -2.05 -6.57
CA THR A 4 -3.81 -2.69 -5.30
C THR A 4 -4.31 -1.90 -4.09
N VAL A 5 -4.66 -2.60 -3.00
CA VAL A 5 -5.17 -1.97 -1.76
C VAL A 5 -4.21 -0.91 -1.19
N ASN A 6 -2.90 -1.14 -1.28
CA ASN A 6 -1.88 -0.18 -0.80
C ASN A 6 -1.93 1.15 -1.58
N PHE A 7 -2.20 1.12 -2.89
CA PHE A 7 -2.31 2.36 -3.68
C PHE A 7 -3.48 3.23 -3.24
N ILE A 8 -4.64 2.63 -2.91
CA ILE A 8 -5.80 3.37 -2.41
C ILE A 8 -5.47 4.07 -1.09
N GLY A 9 -4.77 3.38 -0.18
CA GLY A 9 -4.31 3.96 1.09
C GLY A 9 -3.36 5.12 0.89
N GLU A 10 -2.28 4.92 0.13
CA GLU A 10 -1.27 5.95 -0.14
C GLU A 10 -1.87 7.18 -0.85
N PHE A 11 -2.68 6.96 -1.88
CA PHE A 11 -3.33 8.06 -2.61
C PHE A 11 -4.25 8.88 -1.70
N THR A 12 -5.05 8.24 -0.86
CA THR A 12 -5.93 8.91 0.10
C THR A 12 -5.13 9.76 1.09
N ILE A 13 -4.01 9.23 1.60
CA ILE A 13 -3.11 9.95 2.51
C ILE A 13 -2.54 11.19 1.81
N PHE A 14 -2.06 11.08 0.57
CA PHE A 14 -1.49 12.22 -0.14
C PHE A 14 -2.54 13.29 -0.44
N VAL A 15 -3.73 12.89 -0.92
CA VAL A 15 -4.82 13.84 -1.19
C VAL A 15 -5.24 14.59 0.09
N GLY A 16 -5.30 13.88 1.23
CA GLY A 16 -5.62 14.49 2.53
C GLY A 16 -4.52 15.43 3.02
N ALA A 17 -3.26 15.01 2.93
CA ALA A 17 -2.11 15.77 3.43
C ALA A 17 -1.75 16.98 2.56
N PHE A 18 -2.03 16.92 1.26
CA PHE A 18 -1.59 17.96 0.30
C PHE A 18 -2.17 19.35 0.60
N ARG A 19 -3.34 19.45 1.27
CA ARG A 19 -3.92 20.76 1.61
C ARG A 19 -3.11 21.52 2.66
N ASN A 20 -2.59 20.81 3.66
CA ASN A 20 -1.93 21.42 4.83
C ASN A 20 -0.40 21.25 4.80
N TYR A 21 0.11 20.20 4.16
CA TYR A 21 1.51 19.79 4.22
C TYR A 21 2.09 19.49 2.82
N GLN A 22 2.00 20.46 1.90
CA GLN A 22 2.41 20.31 0.50
C GLN A 22 3.85 19.80 0.33
N VAL A 23 4.83 20.45 0.97
CA VAL A 23 6.25 20.10 0.82
C VAL A 23 6.53 18.69 1.34
N LEU A 24 5.99 18.34 2.50
CA LEU A 24 6.14 17.00 3.07
C LEU A 24 5.46 15.93 2.20
N THR A 25 4.30 16.25 1.63
CA THR A 25 3.58 15.36 0.71
C THR A 25 4.40 15.08 -0.54
N ILE A 26 5.03 16.11 -1.13
CA ILE A 26 5.92 15.93 -2.30
C ILE A 26 7.10 15.03 -1.96
N ILE A 27 7.74 15.24 -0.82
CA ILE A 27 8.85 14.40 -0.35
C ILE A 27 8.38 12.95 -0.15
N ALA A 28 7.19 12.73 0.43
CA ALA A 28 6.63 11.41 0.62
C ALA A 28 6.36 10.69 -0.72
N ILE A 29 5.85 11.41 -1.73
CA ILE A 29 5.62 10.87 -3.08
C ILE A 29 6.92 10.41 -3.73
N MET A 30 8.05 11.10 -3.49
CA MET A 30 9.36 10.64 -3.99
C MET A 30 9.74 9.25 -3.47
N GLY A 31 9.28 8.88 -2.27
CA GLY A 31 9.43 7.52 -1.73
C GLY A 31 8.82 6.45 -2.64
N ILE A 32 7.72 6.74 -3.33
CA ILE A 32 7.08 5.81 -4.27
C ILE A 32 8.03 5.51 -5.44
N VAL A 33 8.74 6.52 -5.94
CA VAL A 33 9.69 6.35 -7.05
C VAL A 33 10.83 5.44 -6.63
N ILE A 34 11.37 5.62 -5.41
CA ILE A 34 12.43 4.77 -4.87
C ILE A 34 11.94 3.32 -4.74
N THR A 35 10.75 3.12 -4.17
CA THR A 35 10.12 1.80 -4.04
C THR A 35 9.90 1.15 -5.40
N ALA A 36 9.44 1.90 -6.41
CA ALA A 36 9.24 1.40 -7.76
C ALA A 36 10.56 0.95 -8.40
N VAL A 37 11.62 1.77 -8.32
CA VAL A 37 12.95 1.39 -8.82
C VAL A 37 13.48 0.14 -8.13
N TYR A 38 13.33 0.05 -6.81
CA TYR A 38 13.75 -1.13 -6.05
C TYR A 38 12.99 -2.41 -6.48
N ILE A 39 11.67 -2.34 -6.60
CA ILE A 39 10.84 -3.48 -7.02
C ILE A 39 11.18 -3.88 -8.45
N LEU A 40 11.27 -2.93 -9.39
CA LEU A 40 11.60 -3.22 -10.79
C LEU A 40 13.00 -3.83 -10.94
N ARG A 41 13.99 -3.33 -10.19
CA ARG A 41 15.33 -3.92 -10.17
C ARG A 41 15.31 -5.35 -9.64
N THR A 42 14.57 -5.60 -8.56
CA THR A 42 14.44 -6.93 -7.98
C THR A 42 13.75 -7.88 -8.93
N LEU A 43 12.63 -7.47 -9.53
CA LEU A 43 11.89 -8.26 -10.51
C LEU A 43 12.73 -8.55 -11.76
N GLY A 44 13.49 -7.55 -12.23
CA GLY A 44 14.47 -7.69 -13.30
C GLY A 44 15.49 -8.80 -13.01
N ASN A 45 16.02 -8.84 -11.79
CA ASN A 45 17.01 -9.84 -11.40
C ASN A 45 16.41 -11.24 -11.19
N VAL A 46 15.18 -11.33 -10.66
CA VAL A 46 14.53 -12.59 -10.30
C VAL A 46 13.89 -13.27 -11.50
N LEU A 47 13.17 -12.52 -12.34
CA LEU A 47 12.43 -13.09 -13.47
C LEU A 47 13.20 -13.05 -14.79
N PHE A 48 14.04 -12.03 -14.99
CA PHE A 48 14.71 -11.77 -16.27
C PHE A 48 16.25 -11.86 -16.18
N GLY A 49 16.77 -12.18 -15.00
CA GLY A 49 18.20 -12.33 -14.76
C GLY A 49 18.76 -13.66 -15.28
N PRO A 50 20.10 -13.82 -15.31
CA PRO A 50 20.72 -15.08 -15.66
C PRO A 50 20.31 -16.18 -14.67
N ARG A 51 19.98 -17.36 -15.21
CA ARG A 51 19.67 -18.54 -14.39
C ARG A 51 20.85 -18.87 -13.48
N ARG A 52 20.57 -19.10 -12.19
CA ARG A 52 21.58 -19.48 -11.22
C ARG A 52 21.40 -20.95 -10.84
N SER A 53 22.43 -21.74 -11.06
CA SER A 53 22.43 -23.19 -10.80
C SER A 53 22.22 -23.55 -9.32
N GLU A 54 22.57 -22.63 -8.42
CA GLU A 54 22.34 -22.77 -6.98
C GLU A 54 20.86 -22.99 -6.61
N TRP A 55 19.90 -22.53 -7.44
CA TRP A 55 18.46 -22.63 -7.19
C TRP A 55 17.75 -23.77 -7.96
N ASP A 56 18.48 -24.55 -8.76
CA ASP A 56 17.88 -25.57 -9.64
C ASP A 56 17.20 -26.73 -8.90
N HIS A 57 17.46 -26.87 -7.60
CA HIS A 57 16.83 -27.85 -6.72
C HIS A 57 15.46 -27.40 -6.19
N LEU A 58 15.06 -26.15 -6.41
CA LEU A 58 13.76 -25.63 -6.00
C LEU A 58 12.68 -26.06 -7.01
N HIS A 59 11.55 -26.52 -6.49
CA HIS A 59 10.39 -26.89 -7.29
C HIS A 59 9.31 -25.82 -7.19
N ASP A 60 8.48 -25.72 -8.24
CA ASP A 60 7.33 -24.81 -8.23
C ASP A 60 6.34 -25.18 -7.12
N LEU A 61 5.68 -24.16 -6.56
CA LEU A 61 4.67 -24.31 -5.52
C LEU A 61 3.50 -25.15 -6.04
N LYS A 62 3.07 -26.15 -5.26
CA LYS A 62 1.95 -27.03 -5.62
C LYS A 62 0.98 -27.24 -4.46
N GLY A 63 -0.30 -27.38 -4.82
CA GLY A 63 -1.35 -27.77 -3.88
C GLY A 63 -1.51 -26.76 -2.74
N PRO A 64 -1.47 -27.19 -1.46
CA PRO A 64 -1.71 -26.31 -0.31
C PRO A 64 -0.74 -25.13 -0.18
N GLU A 65 0.47 -25.23 -0.74
CA GLU A 65 1.47 -24.17 -0.68
C GLU A 65 1.07 -22.91 -1.47
N LEU A 66 0.13 -23.04 -2.42
CA LEU A 66 -0.43 -21.91 -3.16
C LEU A 66 -1.45 -21.11 -2.35
N VAL A 67 -1.99 -21.66 -1.26
CA VAL A 67 -3.06 -21.02 -0.48
C VAL A 67 -2.66 -19.61 -0.02
N PRO A 68 -1.48 -19.36 0.58
CA PRO A 68 -1.09 -18.01 0.98
C PRO A 68 -1.01 -17.04 -0.19
N LEU A 69 -0.48 -17.50 -1.34
CA LEU A 69 -0.38 -16.68 -2.55
C LEU A 69 -1.76 -16.24 -3.04
N VAL A 70 -2.69 -17.19 -3.12
CA VAL A 70 -4.06 -16.93 -3.58
C VAL A 70 -4.82 -16.06 -2.59
N VAL A 71 -4.74 -16.36 -1.29
CA VAL A 71 -5.46 -15.61 -0.25
C VAL A 71 -4.96 -14.17 -0.17
N LEU A 72 -3.65 -13.97 -0.07
CA LEU A 72 -3.07 -12.62 0.04
C LEU A 72 -3.21 -11.85 -1.28
N GLY A 73 -2.93 -12.49 -2.41
CA GLY A 73 -3.09 -11.87 -3.73
C GLY A 73 -4.54 -11.42 -3.96
N SER A 74 -5.51 -12.28 -3.64
CA SER A 74 -6.93 -11.94 -3.75
C SER A 74 -7.31 -10.80 -2.81
N ALA A 75 -6.86 -10.81 -1.55
CA ALA A 75 -7.14 -9.74 -0.60
C ALA A 75 -6.60 -8.38 -1.08
N ILE A 76 -5.37 -8.36 -1.63
CA ILE A 76 -4.74 -7.15 -2.16
C ILE A 76 -5.51 -6.59 -3.36
N LEU A 77 -5.95 -7.46 -4.27
CA LEU A 77 -6.70 -7.08 -5.46
C LEU A 77 -8.14 -6.67 -5.13
N LEU A 78 -8.86 -7.47 -4.32
CA LEU A 78 -10.23 -7.17 -3.91
C LEU A 78 -10.30 -5.85 -3.14
N GLY A 79 -9.39 -5.63 -2.18
CA GLY A 79 -9.32 -4.37 -1.45
C GLY A 79 -8.92 -3.18 -2.31
N GLY A 80 -8.22 -3.41 -3.42
CA GLY A 80 -7.87 -2.36 -4.40
C GLY A 80 -9.01 -2.03 -5.36
N ILE A 81 -9.77 -3.03 -5.82
CA ILE A 81 -10.88 -2.88 -6.78
C ILE A 81 -12.16 -2.39 -6.09
N LEU A 82 -12.45 -2.91 -4.88
CA LEU A 82 -13.64 -2.60 -4.09
C LEU A 82 -13.23 -1.97 -2.73
N PRO A 83 -12.69 -0.73 -2.73
CA PRO A 83 -12.16 -0.12 -1.51
C PRO A 83 -13.25 0.34 -0.53
N TYR A 84 -14.50 0.48 -0.98
CA TYR A 84 -15.59 1.09 -0.21
C TYR A 84 -15.84 0.38 1.13
N THR A 85 -15.84 -0.95 1.14
CA THR A 85 -16.07 -1.74 2.38
C THR A 85 -15.03 -1.46 3.45
N ILE A 86 -13.75 -1.34 3.07
CA ILE A 86 -12.67 -1.02 4.00
C ILE A 86 -12.73 0.44 4.41
N MET A 87 -12.99 1.34 3.46
CA MET A 87 -13.02 2.78 3.73
C MET A 87 -14.19 3.20 4.60
N ASP A 88 -15.37 2.61 4.43
CA ASP A 88 -16.54 2.92 5.26
C ASP A 88 -16.31 2.52 6.72
N LEU A 89 -15.67 1.36 6.93
CA LEU A 89 -15.26 0.92 8.26
C LEU A 89 -14.28 1.92 8.89
N ILE A 90 -13.26 2.34 8.16
CA ILE A 90 -12.28 3.33 8.63
C ILE A 90 -12.97 4.67 8.94
N ASN A 91 -13.81 5.16 8.03
CA ASN A 91 -14.52 6.44 8.16
C ASN A 91 -15.45 6.45 9.38
N SER A 92 -16.13 5.34 9.68
CA SER A 92 -16.95 5.23 10.89
C SER A 92 -16.14 5.36 12.18
N GLY A 93 -14.93 4.80 12.21
CA GLY A 93 -14.03 4.89 13.36
C GLY A 93 -13.41 6.27 13.48
N VAL A 94 -12.85 6.78 12.39
CA VAL A 94 -12.19 8.10 12.36
C VAL A 94 -13.18 9.23 12.64
N GLY A 95 -14.42 9.13 12.14
CA GLY A 95 -15.45 10.14 12.42
C GLY A 95 -15.73 10.31 13.91
N GLN A 96 -15.76 9.22 14.68
CA GLN A 96 -15.92 9.28 16.13
C GLN A 96 -14.70 9.90 16.82
N LEU A 97 -13.49 9.55 16.37
CA LEU A 97 -12.25 10.12 16.91
C LEU A 97 -12.18 11.63 16.66
N LEU A 98 -12.53 12.09 15.46
CA LEU A 98 -12.56 13.51 15.13
C LEU A 98 -13.57 14.29 15.97
N GLN A 99 -14.72 13.68 16.32
CA GLN A 99 -15.69 14.30 17.23
C GLN A 99 -15.19 14.41 18.67
N GLN A 100 -14.31 13.52 19.12
CA GLN A 100 -13.69 13.58 20.44
C GLN A 100 -12.51 14.56 20.49
N ILE A 101 -11.79 14.70 19.38
CA ILE A 101 -10.65 15.63 19.25
C ILE A 101 -11.14 17.07 18.97
N GLY A 102 -12.24 17.27 18.23
CA GLY A 102 -12.82 18.59 17.95
C GLY A 102 -13.09 19.49 19.16
N PRO A 103 -13.58 18.97 20.32
CA PRO A 103 -13.70 19.74 21.56
C PRO A 103 -12.37 19.94 22.31
N LEU A 104 -11.38 19.06 22.11
CA LEU A 104 -10.00 19.26 22.53
C LEU A 104 -9.29 20.08 21.45
N GLY A 105 -9.74 21.33 21.28
CA GLY A 105 -8.97 22.32 20.54
C GLY A 105 -7.59 22.39 21.16
N ILE A 106 -6.62 21.70 20.55
CA ILE A 106 -5.21 22.02 20.73
C ILE A 106 -5.08 23.41 20.10
N GLY A 107 -5.39 24.42 20.92
CA GLY A 107 -5.04 25.79 20.66
C GLY A 107 -3.53 25.84 20.49
N GLY A 108 -3.09 26.12 19.27
CA GLY A 108 -1.69 26.22 18.99
C GLY A 108 -1.42 26.11 17.50
N ILE A 109 -1.57 27.25 16.81
CA ILE A 109 -0.81 27.63 15.61
C ILE A 109 -0.76 26.54 14.54
N PHE A 110 -1.76 26.52 13.66
CA PHE A 110 -1.74 26.30 12.20
C PHE A 110 -3.15 25.94 11.73
#